data_AF-A0A327QV23-F1
#
_entry.id   AF-A0A327QV23-F1
#
_cell.length_a   1.000
_cell.length_b   1.000
_cell.length_c   1.000
_cell.angle_alpha   90.00
_cell.angle_beta   90.00
_cell.angle_gamma   90.00
#
_symmetry.space_group_name_H-M   'P 1'
#
loop_
_entity.id
_entity.type
_entity.pdbx_description
1 polymer ?
#
loop_
_entity_poly.entity_id
_entity_poly.type
_entity_poly.pdbx_seq_one_letter_code
_entity_poly.pdbx_strand_id
1 'polypeptide(L)'
;MSEILEKTKNFVVDLLANKLDTSYLYHNLSHTQRVVKSTKELLNFYNLGEEENEMLLLAAWLHDTGYTKGSENHEETSCVISREFLASQNYDKKKIESICSLIMATKRFYEPQNLLEEIIRDADCSHFGKKSYMETSELLREELEILGLATYTQKEWRDANLKMFQTEQRFYTDYALQNWQEEKNKNIKRLIKGKKAEENLAKKEKLKAKYKSESPDRGIQTLFRVTLKNHLMLSDIADTKANILLSVNAIIISLVLSNLMTKLDNPSNNYLIYPTLLFVIFSVVSMVLAVLATRPNVTQGEFTKEDVKERKVNLLFFGNFHKMKLEDYQWAINELVQDKDYIYSSLTKDLYYLGLVLNRKYKILRWTYTIFIIGMIVSVIAFVVSFKYFGPDRGL
;
A
#
# COMPACT_ATOMS: atom_id res chain seq x y z
N MET A 1 8.69 -8.51 -61.26
CA MET A 1 9.81 -8.59 -60.31
C MET A 1 11.02 -9.00 -61.12
N SER A 2 12.12 -8.25 -61.08
CA SER A 2 13.30 -8.55 -61.90
C SER A 2 14.00 -9.83 -61.42
N GLU A 3 14.69 -10.51 -62.33
CA GLU A 3 15.39 -11.77 -62.03
C GLU A 3 16.46 -11.58 -60.93
N ILE A 4 17.17 -10.45 -60.94
CA ILE A 4 18.19 -10.14 -59.92
C ILE A 4 17.58 -9.98 -58.53
N LEU A 5 16.38 -9.41 -58.42
CA LEU A 5 15.73 -9.19 -57.13
C LEU A 5 15.30 -10.52 -56.48
N GLU A 6 14.80 -11.48 -57.26
CA GLU A 6 14.46 -12.80 -56.74
C GLU A 6 15.72 -13.59 -56.32
N LYS A 7 16.81 -13.49 -57.10
CA LYS A 7 18.10 -14.07 -56.72
C LYS A 7 18.63 -13.46 -55.43
N THR A 8 18.53 -12.15 -55.27
CA THR A 8 18.98 -11.42 -54.07
C THR A 8 18.17 -11.83 -52.84
N LYS A 9 16.84 -11.90 -52.97
CA LYS A 9 15.96 -12.38 -51.90
C LYS A 9 16.35 -13.79 -51.45
N ASN A 10 16.53 -14.73 -52.39
CA ASN A 10 16.91 -16.10 -52.06
C ASN A 10 18.28 -16.17 -51.39
N PHE A 11 19.26 -15.40 -51.88
CA PHE A 11 20.58 -15.30 -51.27
C PHE A 11 20.50 -14.77 -49.83
N VAL A 12 19.77 -13.68 -49.57
CA VAL A 12 19.65 -13.10 -48.22
C VAL A 12 18.91 -14.03 -47.28
N VAL A 13 17.83 -14.67 -47.73
CA VAL A 13 17.08 -15.65 -46.93
C VAL A 13 18.01 -16.79 -46.51
N ASP A 14 18.77 -17.35 -47.44
CA ASP A 14 19.72 -18.44 -47.17
C ASP A 14 20.86 -17.98 -46.23
N LEU A 15 21.43 -16.81 -46.50
CA LEU A 15 22.51 -16.24 -45.71
C LEU A 15 22.09 -16.00 -44.25
N LEU A 16 20.96 -15.32 -44.03
CA LEU A 16 20.48 -15.02 -42.68
C LEU A 16 19.97 -16.27 -41.96
N ALA A 17 19.36 -17.23 -42.67
CA ALA A 17 18.89 -18.47 -42.04
C ALA A 17 20.05 -19.37 -41.58
N ASN A 18 21.17 -19.40 -42.32
CA ASN A 18 22.25 -20.35 -42.06
C ASN A 18 23.50 -19.75 -41.40
N LYS A 19 23.68 -18.42 -41.47
CA LYS A 19 24.92 -17.75 -40.99
C LYS A 19 24.69 -16.71 -39.90
N LEU A 20 23.46 -16.23 -39.69
CA LEU A 20 23.18 -15.29 -38.60
C LEU A 20 23.11 -16.04 -37.28
N ASP A 21 23.74 -15.48 -36.24
CA ASP A 21 23.65 -16.03 -34.90
C ASP A 21 22.22 -15.90 -34.36
N THR A 22 21.72 -16.94 -33.67
CA THR A 22 20.38 -16.96 -33.09
C THR A 22 20.16 -15.91 -31.99
N SER A 23 21.22 -15.28 -31.50
CA SER A 23 21.20 -14.18 -30.54
C SER A 23 20.63 -12.88 -31.12
N TYR A 24 20.58 -12.73 -32.45
CA TYR A 24 19.99 -11.57 -33.12
C TYR A 24 18.45 -11.64 -33.16
N LEU A 25 17.80 -11.21 -32.07
CA LEU A 25 16.35 -11.25 -31.91
C LEU A 25 15.61 -10.18 -32.74
N TYR A 26 16.25 -9.04 -32.98
CA TYR A 26 15.71 -7.93 -33.77
C TYR A 26 16.30 -7.92 -35.19
N HIS A 27 17.63 -7.91 -35.36
CA HIS A 27 18.30 -7.81 -36.66
C HIS A 27 18.36 -9.16 -37.40
N ASN A 28 17.19 -9.71 -37.72
CA ASN A 28 17.05 -10.99 -38.40
C ASN A 28 16.24 -10.89 -39.71
N LEU A 29 16.02 -12.02 -40.36
CA LEU A 29 15.28 -12.08 -41.63
C LEU A 29 13.90 -11.40 -41.56
N SER A 30 13.21 -11.48 -40.42
CA SER A 30 11.91 -10.82 -40.25
C SER A 30 12.04 -9.30 -40.28
N HIS A 31 13.13 -8.74 -39.76
CA HIS A 31 13.43 -7.31 -39.90
C HIS A 31 13.68 -6.93 -41.35
N THR A 32 14.58 -7.62 -42.04
CA THR A 32 14.86 -7.36 -43.46
C THR A 32 13.58 -7.39 -44.31
N GLN A 33 12.70 -8.36 -44.08
CA GLN A 33 11.41 -8.44 -44.77
C GLN A 33 10.48 -7.26 -44.46
N ARG A 34 10.47 -6.76 -43.21
CA ARG A 34 9.72 -5.54 -42.85
C ARG A 34 10.26 -4.33 -43.58
N VAL A 35 11.58 -4.14 -43.62
CA VAL A 35 12.22 -3.02 -44.34
C VAL A 35 11.85 -3.08 -45.81
N VAL A 36 12.03 -4.22 -46.49
CA VAL A 36 11.65 -4.41 -47.89
C VAL A 36 10.17 -4.11 -48.14
N LYS A 37 9.28 -4.53 -47.23
CA LYS A 37 7.84 -4.23 -47.33
C LYS A 37 7.58 -2.72 -47.24
N SER A 38 8.23 -2.03 -46.31
CA SER A 38 8.11 -0.58 -46.15
C SER A 38 8.76 0.19 -47.30
N THR A 39 9.87 -0.29 -47.87
CA THR A 39 10.46 0.26 -49.09
C THR A 39 9.45 0.17 -50.24
N LYS A 40 8.79 -0.99 -50.44
CA LYS A 40 7.74 -1.12 -51.48
C LYS A 40 6.56 -0.16 -51.26
N GLU A 41 6.15 0.04 -50.01
CA GLU A 41 5.10 0.99 -49.64
C GLU A 41 5.47 2.43 -50.06
N LEU A 42 6.71 2.85 -49.81
CA LEU A 42 7.25 4.16 -50.20
C LEU A 42 7.41 4.30 -51.73
N LEU A 43 7.94 3.27 -52.40
CA LEU A 43 8.14 3.28 -53.85
C LEU A 43 6.83 3.43 -54.63
N ASN A 44 5.75 2.81 -54.14
CA ASN A 44 4.42 2.94 -54.74
C ASN A 44 3.86 4.36 -54.66
N PHE A 45 4.32 5.19 -53.72
CA PHE A 45 3.91 6.58 -53.59
C PHE A 45 4.70 7.52 -54.50
N TYR A 46 6.03 7.35 -54.57
CA TYR A 46 6.91 8.26 -55.32
C TYR A 46 7.02 7.97 -56.81
N ASN A 47 6.57 6.81 -57.28
CA ASN A 47 6.55 6.41 -58.70
C ASN A 47 7.90 6.67 -59.42
N LEU A 48 8.99 6.21 -58.80
CA LEU A 48 10.36 6.32 -59.32
C LEU A 48 10.59 5.41 -60.53
N GLY A 49 11.70 5.62 -61.25
CA GLY A 49 12.08 4.78 -62.39
C GLY A 49 12.33 3.31 -61.99
N GLU A 50 12.18 2.38 -62.94
CA GLU A 50 12.36 0.94 -62.68
C GLU A 50 13.76 0.62 -62.10
N GLU A 51 14.79 1.31 -62.58
CA GLU A 51 16.16 1.15 -62.12
C GLU A 51 16.36 1.60 -60.67
N GLU A 52 15.78 2.74 -60.28
CA GLU A 52 15.84 3.27 -58.91
C GLU A 52 15.08 2.36 -57.94
N ASN A 53 13.90 1.90 -58.36
CA ASN A 53 13.09 0.94 -57.61
C ASN A 53 13.86 -0.37 -57.36
N GLU A 54 14.55 -0.89 -58.39
CA GLU A 54 15.37 -2.09 -58.27
C GLU A 54 16.51 -1.88 -57.27
N MET A 55 17.28 -0.78 -57.40
CA MET A 55 18.39 -0.49 -56.49
C MET A 55 17.95 -0.34 -55.03
N LEU A 56 16.83 0.34 -54.76
CA LEU A 56 16.29 0.48 -53.40
C LEU A 56 15.85 -0.86 -52.80
N LEU A 57 15.23 -1.72 -53.60
CA LEU A 57 14.82 -3.05 -53.12
C LEU A 57 16.02 -3.97 -52.89
N LEU A 58 17.06 -3.88 -53.73
CA LEU A 58 18.31 -4.61 -53.51
C LEU A 58 19.00 -4.12 -52.23
N ALA A 59 19.11 -2.81 -52.02
CA ALA A 59 19.65 -2.23 -50.80
C ALA A 59 18.86 -2.68 -49.55
N ALA A 60 17.52 -2.63 -49.61
CA ALA A 60 16.65 -3.05 -48.51
C ALA A 60 16.82 -4.53 -48.15
N TRP A 61 17.06 -5.41 -49.12
CA TRP A 61 17.36 -6.82 -48.84
C TRP A 61 18.77 -6.99 -48.23
N LEU A 62 19.74 -6.20 -48.66
CA LEU A 62 21.14 -6.44 -48.34
C LEU A 62 21.66 -5.66 -47.12
N HIS A 63 20.96 -4.61 -46.65
CA HIS A 63 21.47 -3.64 -45.68
C HIS A 63 22.00 -4.25 -44.37
N ASP A 64 21.39 -5.32 -43.89
CA ASP A 64 21.71 -5.97 -42.61
C ASP A 64 22.45 -7.31 -42.75
N THR A 65 22.90 -7.67 -43.96
CA THR A 65 23.64 -8.93 -44.17
C THR A 65 24.96 -8.99 -43.41
N GLY A 66 25.55 -7.83 -43.09
CA GLY A 66 26.76 -7.67 -42.32
C GLY A 66 26.66 -8.19 -40.88
N TYR A 67 25.47 -8.26 -40.28
CA TYR A 67 25.28 -8.84 -38.94
C TYR A 67 25.73 -10.31 -38.86
N THR A 68 25.81 -11.02 -39.99
CA THR A 68 26.40 -12.38 -40.05
C THR A 68 27.91 -12.43 -39.74
N LYS A 69 28.57 -11.27 -39.65
CA LYS A 69 29.98 -11.12 -39.29
C LYS A 69 30.20 -10.32 -38.00
N GLY A 70 29.12 -9.87 -37.35
CA GLY A 70 29.15 -9.05 -36.15
C GLY A 70 28.41 -7.72 -36.32
N SER A 71 28.21 -7.01 -35.21
CA SER A 71 27.45 -5.75 -35.15
C SER A 71 28.28 -4.49 -35.44
N GLU A 72 29.60 -4.56 -35.29
CA GLU A 72 30.48 -3.41 -35.50
C GLU A 72 30.64 -3.11 -36.99
N ASN A 73 30.27 -1.90 -37.42
CA ASN A 73 30.34 -1.46 -38.82
C ASN A 73 29.69 -2.49 -39.78
N HIS A 74 28.48 -2.93 -39.40
CA HIS A 74 27.75 -3.95 -40.15
C HIS A 74 27.33 -3.40 -41.53
N GLU A 75 27.10 -2.10 -41.69
CA GLU A 75 26.76 -1.48 -42.97
C GLU A 75 27.91 -1.59 -43.98
N GLU A 76 29.15 -1.32 -43.54
CA GLU A 76 30.34 -1.52 -44.37
C GLU A 76 30.51 -2.99 -44.76
N THR A 77 30.26 -3.90 -43.83
CA THR A 77 30.35 -5.34 -44.07
C THR A 77 29.25 -5.83 -45.02
N SER A 78 28.03 -5.30 -44.88
CA SER A 78 26.92 -5.51 -45.82
C SER A 78 27.28 -5.04 -47.22
N CYS A 79 27.99 -3.92 -47.37
CA CYS A 79 28.48 -3.47 -48.67
C CYS A 79 29.52 -4.43 -49.27
N VAL A 80 30.41 -5.01 -48.48
CA VAL A 80 31.35 -6.04 -48.96
C VAL A 80 30.60 -7.26 -49.49
N ILE A 81 29.66 -7.80 -48.70
CA ILE A 81 28.82 -8.94 -49.10
C ILE A 81 28.00 -8.62 -50.36
N SER A 82 27.44 -7.41 -50.43
CA SER A 82 26.66 -6.93 -51.57
C SER A 82 27.48 -6.84 -52.85
N ARG A 83 28.71 -6.32 -52.76
CA ARG A 83 29.63 -6.24 -53.91
C ARG A 83 29.97 -7.63 -54.44
N GLU A 84 30.35 -8.56 -53.56
CA GLU A 84 30.69 -9.92 -53.94
C GLU A 84 29.52 -10.64 -54.62
N PHE A 85 28.34 -10.59 -53.98
CA PHE A 85 27.15 -11.23 -54.51
C PHE A 85 26.70 -10.62 -55.85
N LEU A 86 26.52 -9.31 -55.94
CA LEU A 86 26.02 -8.66 -57.15
C LEU A 86 27.02 -8.74 -58.32
N ALA A 87 28.33 -8.69 -58.04
CA ALA A 87 29.35 -8.90 -59.06
C ALA A 87 29.31 -10.34 -59.61
N SER A 88 29.06 -11.35 -58.76
CA SER A 88 28.87 -12.73 -59.21
C SER A 88 27.67 -12.93 -60.14
N GLN A 89 26.69 -12.02 -60.06
CA GLN A 89 25.51 -12.00 -60.92
C GLN A 89 25.70 -11.13 -62.18
N ASN A 90 26.93 -10.66 -62.45
CA ASN A 90 27.26 -9.75 -63.54
C ASN A 90 26.46 -8.43 -63.52
N TYR A 91 26.10 -7.94 -62.33
CA TYR A 91 25.40 -6.67 -62.18
C TYR A 91 26.34 -5.47 -62.43
N ASP A 92 25.79 -4.35 -62.92
CA ASP A 92 26.60 -3.18 -63.31
C ASP A 92 27.34 -2.58 -62.11
N LYS A 93 28.66 -2.39 -62.26
CA LYS A 93 29.54 -1.93 -61.16
C LYS A 93 29.15 -0.55 -60.63
N LYS A 94 28.68 0.38 -61.48
CA LYS A 94 28.26 1.71 -61.01
C LYS A 94 27.00 1.60 -60.17
N LYS A 95 26.05 0.76 -60.59
CA LYS A 95 24.82 0.48 -59.81
C LYS A 95 25.12 -0.21 -58.48
N ILE A 96 26.10 -1.12 -58.43
CA ILE A 96 26.55 -1.74 -57.17
C ILE A 96 27.01 -0.69 -56.16
N GLU A 97 27.81 0.29 -56.60
CA GLU A 97 28.26 1.37 -55.71
C GLU A 97 27.10 2.27 -55.26
N SER A 98 26.11 2.54 -56.12
CA SER A 98 24.88 3.22 -55.70
C SER A 98 24.11 2.44 -54.64
N ILE A 99 23.98 1.12 -54.77
CA ILE A 99 23.36 0.25 -53.75
C ILE A 99 24.15 0.31 -52.44
N CYS A 100 25.48 0.28 -52.49
CA CYS A 100 26.32 0.40 -51.31
C CYS A 100 26.13 1.77 -50.63
N SER A 101 26.02 2.86 -51.39
CA SER A 101 25.71 4.18 -50.83
C SER A 101 24.35 4.20 -50.10
N LEU A 102 23.34 3.51 -50.63
CA LEU A 102 22.04 3.37 -49.96
C LEU A 102 22.12 2.54 -48.67
N ILE A 103 22.91 1.47 -48.65
CA ILE A 103 23.17 0.68 -47.44
C ILE A 103 23.94 1.51 -46.41
N MET A 104 24.96 2.25 -46.82
CA MET A 104 25.68 3.16 -45.91
C MET A 104 24.77 4.26 -45.37
N ALA A 105 23.78 4.66 -46.16
CA ALA A 105 22.69 5.51 -45.73
C ALA A 105 21.68 4.79 -44.82
N THR A 106 21.97 3.65 -44.17
CA THR A 106 21.26 3.17 -42.97
C THR A 106 22.07 3.34 -41.68
N LYS A 107 23.36 3.70 -41.77
CA LYS A 107 24.24 3.93 -40.61
C LYS A 107 23.72 4.95 -39.60
N ARG A 108 23.71 4.63 -38.31
CA ARG A 108 23.20 5.54 -37.27
C ARG A 108 23.84 6.93 -37.38
N PHE A 109 23.02 7.98 -37.27
CA PHE A 109 23.38 9.41 -37.38
C PHE A 109 23.73 9.96 -38.77
N TYR A 110 23.67 9.15 -39.82
CA TYR A 110 23.85 9.69 -41.17
C TYR A 110 22.58 10.38 -41.65
N GLU A 111 22.76 11.56 -42.27
CA GLU A 111 21.68 12.39 -42.80
C GLU A 111 21.52 12.12 -44.30
N PRO A 112 20.33 11.72 -44.78
CA PRO A 112 20.10 11.45 -46.18
C PRO A 112 20.29 12.72 -47.03
N GLN A 113 20.94 12.55 -48.19
CA GLN A 113 21.29 13.64 -49.10
C GLN A 113 20.37 13.75 -50.31
N ASN A 114 19.55 12.73 -50.55
CA ASN A 114 18.64 12.65 -51.68
C ASN A 114 17.44 11.74 -51.35
N LEU A 115 16.41 11.78 -52.19
CA LEU A 115 15.17 11.04 -51.98
C LEU A 115 15.36 9.53 -51.82
N LEU A 116 16.30 8.90 -52.55
CA LEU A 116 16.54 7.46 -52.42
C LEU A 116 17.06 7.12 -51.02
N GLU A 117 17.98 7.93 -50.50
CA GLU A 117 18.49 7.79 -49.13
C GLU A 117 17.41 8.06 -48.09
N GLU A 118 16.54 9.05 -48.31
CA GLU A 118 15.38 9.30 -47.43
C GLU A 118 14.43 8.09 -47.38
N ILE A 119 14.18 7.46 -48.52
CA ILE A 119 13.31 6.28 -48.62
C ILE A 119 13.88 5.10 -47.84
N ILE A 120 15.17 4.77 -48.03
CA ILE A 120 15.76 3.61 -47.33
C ILE A 120 15.88 3.87 -45.82
N ARG A 121 16.18 5.11 -45.42
CA ARG A 121 16.20 5.56 -44.02
C ARG A 121 14.86 5.37 -43.35
N ASP A 122 13.80 5.86 -43.97
CA ASP A 122 12.46 5.76 -43.41
C ASP A 122 11.98 4.30 -43.40
N ALA A 123 12.31 3.52 -44.42
CA ALA A 123 11.96 2.09 -44.47
C ALA A 123 12.60 1.30 -43.33
N ASP A 124 13.89 1.52 -43.05
CA ASP A 124 14.61 0.87 -41.94
C ASP A 124 14.05 1.29 -40.57
N CYS A 125 13.76 2.58 -40.42
CA CYS A 125 13.13 3.15 -39.23
C CYS A 125 11.59 2.99 -39.17
N SER A 126 10.98 2.23 -40.07
CA SER A 126 9.52 2.18 -40.21
C SER A 126 8.80 1.66 -38.95
N HIS A 127 9.47 0.79 -38.17
CA HIS A 127 8.93 0.19 -36.95
C HIS A 127 8.51 1.22 -35.89
N PHE A 128 9.16 2.38 -35.85
CA PHE A 128 8.78 3.50 -34.97
C PHE A 128 7.35 4.01 -35.20
N GLY A 129 6.88 3.91 -36.46
CA GLY A 129 5.54 4.29 -36.88
C GLY A 129 4.54 3.14 -36.92
N LYS A 130 4.83 1.99 -36.32
CA LYS A 130 3.92 0.84 -36.27
C LYS A 130 3.35 0.63 -34.86
N LYS A 131 2.18 -0.01 -34.79
CA LYS A 131 1.53 -0.37 -33.52
C LYS A 131 2.36 -1.36 -32.69
N SER A 132 3.12 -2.21 -33.37
CA SER A 132 3.98 -3.25 -32.80
C SER A 132 5.32 -2.74 -32.26
N TYR A 133 5.51 -1.42 -32.18
CA TYR A 133 6.75 -0.79 -31.77
C TYR A 133 7.20 -1.22 -30.37
N MET A 134 6.27 -1.41 -29.43
CA MET A 134 6.63 -1.79 -28.06
C MET A 134 7.26 -3.18 -28.03
N GLU A 135 6.65 -4.15 -28.70
CA GLU A 135 7.20 -5.50 -28.80
C GLU A 135 8.52 -5.50 -29.57
N THR A 136 8.59 -4.74 -30.65
CA THR A 136 9.77 -4.65 -31.51
C THR A 136 10.97 -4.03 -30.76
N SER A 137 10.73 -3.00 -29.96
CA SER A 137 11.80 -2.37 -29.17
C SER A 137 12.25 -3.25 -28.00
N GLU A 138 11.39 -4.10 -27.44
CA GLU A 138 11.82 -5.09 -26.44
C GLU A 138 12.72 -6.18 -27.05
N LEU A 139 12.44 -6.65 -28.27
CA LEU A 139 13.34 -7.57 -28.96
C LEU A 139 14.74 -6.96 -29.16
N LEU A 140 14.82 -5.67 -29.49
CA LEU A 140 16.09 -4.97 -29.59
C LEU A 140 16.79 -4.85 -28.22
N ARG A 141 16.04 -4.56 -27.15
CA ARG A 141 16.61 -4.50 -25.78
C ARG A 141 17.22 -5.84 -25.38
N GLU A 142 16.50 -6.93 -25.62
CA GLU A 142 16.96 -8.28 -25.29
C GLU A 142 18.15 -8.70 -26.16
N GLU A 143 18.14 -8.39 -27.45
CA GLU A 143 19.29 -8.62 -28.33
C GLU A 143 20.56 -7.93 -27.80
N LEU A 144 20.48 -6.65 -27.44
CA LEU A 144 21.62 -5.90 -26.91
C LEU A 144 22.17 -6.51 -25.61
N GLU A 145 21.28 -7.06 -24.77
CA GLU A 145 21.65 -7.72 -23.52
C GLU A 145 22.34 -9.07 -23.78
N ILE A 146 21.80 -9.90 -24.69
CA ILE A 146 22.36 -11.21 -25.04
C ILE A 146 23.74 -11.06 -25.71
N LEU A 147 23.89 -10.07 -26.59
CA LEU A 147 25.16 -9.78 -27.26
C LEU A 147 26.18 -9.11 -26.33
N GLY A 148 25.81 -8.78 -25.09
CA GLY A 148 26.69 -8.10 -24.13
C GLY A 148 27.05 -6.67 -24.52
N LEU A 149 26.28 -6.05 -25.41
CA LEU A 149 26.53 -4.69 -25.93
C LEU A 149 26.00 -3.62 -24.97
N ALA A 150 24.83 -3.85 -24.37
CA ALA A 150 24.26 -2.96 -23.37
C ALA A 150 23.19 -3.68 -22.53
N THR A 151 23.11 -3.35 -21.24
CA THR A 151 22.05 -3.83 -20.35
C THR A 151 21.21 -2.63 -19.89
N TYR A 152 19.90 -2.72 -20.07
CA TYR A 152 18.96 -1.68 -19.67
C TYR A 152 17.88 -2.25 -18.76
N THR A 153 17.63 -1.59 -17.64
CA THR A 153 16.35 -1.77 -16.93
C THR A 153 15.20 -1.24 -17.78
N GLN A 154 13.96 -1.67 -17.48
CA GLN A 154 12.78 -1.19 -18.21
C GLN A 154 12.65 0.34 -18.20
N LYS A 155 13.06 0.99 -17.10
CA LYS A 155 13.04 2.44 -16.96
C LYS A 155 14.08 3.10 -17.85
N GLU A 156 15.32 2.61 -17.81
CA GLU A 156 16.40 3.15 -18.64
C GLU A 156 16.12 2.93 -20.12
N TRP A 157 15.59 1.77 -20.50
CA TRP A 157 15.19 1.50 -21.89
C TRP A 157 14.10 2.46 -22.37
N ARG A 158 13.09 2.70 -21.54
CA ARG A 158 12.04 3.68 -21.85
C ARG A 158 12.60 5.08 -22.02
N ASP A 159 13.52 5.50 -21.15
CA ASP A 159 14.17 6.80 -21.24
C ASP A 159 15.08 6.92 -22.47
N ALA A 160 15.80 5.84 -22.82
CA ALA A 160 16.61 5.76 -24.04
C ALA A 160 15.74 5.86 -25.31
N ASN A 161 14.60 5.17 -25.35
CA ASN A 161 13.65 5.27 -26.47
C ASN A 161 13.01 6.65 -26.57
N LEU A 162 12.66 7.28 -25.44
CA LEU A 162 12.18 8.66 -25.44
C LEU A 162 13.24 9.63 -25.97
N LYS A 163 14.51 9.44 -25.60
CA LYS A 163 15.64 10.21 -26.14
C LYS A 163 15.79 9.98 -27.65
N MET A 164 15.80 8.73 -28.10
CA MET A 164 15.85 8.36 -29.52
C MET A 164 14.77 9.11 -30.32
N PHE A 165 13.52 9.11 -29.85
CA PHE A 165 12.42 9.82 -30.49
C PHE A 165 12.55 11.35 -30.50
N GLN A 166 13.23 11.93 -29.51
CA GLN A 166 13.32 13.38 -29.33
C GLN A 166 14.53 13.98 -30.05
N THR A 167 15.64 13.25 -30.09
CA THR A 167 16.94 13.83 -30.51
C THR A 167 17.59 13.13 -31.69
N GLU A 168 17.23 11.89 -32.00
CA GLU A 168 17.99 11.08 -32.96
C GLU A 168 17.17 10.67 -34.18
N GLN A 169 15.90 10.32 -34.02
CA GLN A 169 15.09 9.77 -35.11
C GLN A 169 13.99 10.73 -35.60
N ARG A 170 14.00 11.01 -36.90
CA ARG A 170 12.94 11.70 -37.66
C ARG A 170 12.61 10.93 -38.94
N PHE A 171 11.38 11.12 -39.43
CA PHE A 171 11.02 10.67 -40.77
C PHE A 171 11.36 11.78 -41.77
N TYR A 172 11.80 11.39 -42.97
CA TYR A 172 12.30 12.31 -44.00
C TYR A 172 11.31 12.46 -45.16
N THR A 173 10.76 11.35 -45.64
CA THR A 173 9.83 11.31 -46.76
C THR A 173 8.46 11.89 -46.37
N ASP A 174 7.83 12.58 -47.31
CA ASP A 174 6.45 13.06 -47.18
C ASP A 174 5.48 11.93 -46.82
N TYR A 175 5.68 10.75 -47.42
CA TYR A 175 4.83 9.59 -47.13
C TYR A 175 4.92 9.16 -45.67
N ALA A 176 6.13 9.00 -45.12
CA ALA A 176 6.31 8.59 -43.73
C ALA A 176 5.81 9.67 -42.76
N LEU A 177 6.01 10.94 -43.08
CA LEU A 177 5.47 12.07 -42.31
C LEU A 177 3.93 12.07 -42.30
N GLN A 178 3.29 11.77 -43.42
CA GLN A 178 1.82 11.74 -43.52
C GLN A 178 1.20 10.48 -42.88
N ASN A 179 1.84 9.32 -43.04
CA ASN A 179 1.21 8.03 -42.72
C ASN A 179 1.74 7.37 -41.44
N TRP A 180 2.99 7.63 -41.05
CA TRP A 180 3.65 6.92 -39.94
C TRP A 180 3.89 7.83 -38.73
N GLN A 181 3.95 9.15 -38.92
CA GLN A 181 4.19 10.11 -37.84
C GLN A 181 3.10 10.09 -36.76
N GLU A 182 1.83 9.90 -37.13
CA GLU A 182 0.73 9.86 -36.15
C GLU A 182 0.88 8.68 -35.18
N GLU A 183 1.20 7.50 -35.69
CA GLU A 183 1.39 6.31 -34.84
C GLU A 183 2.68 6.41 -34.02
N LYS A 184 3.76 6.98 -34.58
CA LYS A 184 4.97 7.35 -33.82
C LYS A 184 4.62 8.25 -32.62
N ASN A 185 3.79 9.28 -32.84
CA ASN A 185 3.32 10.17 -31.77
C ASN A 185 2.49 9.42 -30.71
N LYS A 186 1.68 8.43 -31.11
CA LYS A 186 0.94 7.57 -30.17
C LYS A 186 1.89 6.71 -29.34
N ASN A 187 2.94 6.14 -29.96
CA ASN A 187 3.97 5.37 -29.27
C ASN A 187 4.72 6.22 -28.23
N ILE A 188 5.12 7.44 -28.58
CA ILE A 188 5.74 8.39 -27.65
C ILE A 188 4.79 8.69 -26.47
N LYS A 189 3.51 8.94 -26.72
CA LYS A 189 2.52 9.17 -25.66
C LYS A 189 2.40 7.97 -24.71
N ARG A 190 2.45 6.73 -25.22
CA ARG A 190 2.44 5.52 -24.40
C ARG A 190 3.67 5.45 -23.48
N LEU A 191 4.87 5.73 -24.00
CA LEU A 191 6.10 5.77 -23.20
C LEU A 191 6.02 6.85 -22.10
N ILE A 192 5.58 8.06 -22.42
CA ILE A 192 5.42 9.16 -21.44
C ILE A 192 4.41 8.79 -20.35
N LYS A 193 3.29 8.17 -20.72
CA LYS A 193 2.27 7.72 -19.76
C LYS A 193 2.84 6.65 -18.81
N GLY A 194 3.61 5.70 -19.34
CA GLY A 194 4.31 4.69 -18.54
C GLY A 194 5.27 5.32 -17.54
N LYS A 195 6.08 6.29 -17.97
CA LYS A 195 7.01 7.03 -17.11
C LYS A 195 6.29 7.75 -15.95
N LYS A 196 5.24 8.51 -16.26
CA LYS A 196 4.46 9.22 -15.23
C LYS A 196 3.78 8.28 -14.24
N ALA A 197 3.29 7.12 -14.69
CA ALA A 197 2.68 6.14 -13.80
C ALA A 197 3.67 5.59 -12.77
N GLU A 198 4.89 5.26 -13.21
CA GLU A 198 5.96 4.76 -12.36
C GLU A 198 6.43 5.83 -11.34
N GLU A 199 6.61 7.08 -11.78
CA GLU A 199 6.97 8.20 -10.90
C GLU A 199 5.91 8.45 -9.81
N ASN A 200 4.63 8.36 -10.17
CA ASN A 200 3.52 8.52 -9.21
C ASN A 200 3.47 7.38 -8.19
N LEU A 201 3.73 6.13 -8.61
CA LEU A 201 3.83 5.00 -7.70
C LEU A 201 4.99 5.17 -6.72
N ALA A 202 6.18 5.52 -7.21
CA ALA A 202 7.35 5.77 -6.37
C ALA A 202 7.10 6.92 -5.37
N LYS A 203 6.42 8.00 -5.79
CA LYS A 203 6.03 9.10 -4.90
C LYS A 203 5.05 8.64 -3.82
N LYS A 204 4.05 7.83 -4.17
CA LYS A 204 3.06 7.27 -3.23
C LYS A 204 3.73 6.35 -2.20
N GLU A 205 4.68 5.53 -2.63
CA GLU A 205 5.43 4.65 -1.73
C GLU A 205 6.34 5.42 -0.77
N LYS A 206 7.06 6.44 -1.25
CA LYS A 206 7.83 7.35 -0.38
C LYS A 206 6.95 8.04 0.66
N LEU A 207 5.78 8.53 0.26
CA LEU A 207 4.79 9.10 1.18
C LEU A 207 4.34 8.07 2.24
N LYS A 208 3.98 6.85 1.83
CA LYS A 208 3.61 5.78 2.77
C LYS A 208 4.73 5.43 3.75
N ALA A 209 5.97 5.33 3.27
CA ALA A 209 7.12 5.05 4.11
C ALA A 209 7.35 6.16 5.15
N LYS A 210 7.29 7.43 4.73
CA LYS A 210 7.41 8.59 5.61
C LYS A 210 6.35 8.58 6.73
N TYR A 211 5.07 8.36 6.38
CA TYR A 211 3.99 8.30 7.37
C TYR A 211 4.07 7.05 8.28
N LYS A 212 4.72 5.97 7.83
CA LYS A 212 4.91 4.76 8.64
C LYS A 212 6.05 4.94 9.65
N SER A 213 7.11 5.67 9.30
CA SER A 213 8.23 5.96 10.22
C SER A 213 7.89 7.05 11.25
N GLU A 214 6.99 7.98 10.95
CA GLU A 214 6.55 9.06 11.86
C GLU A 214 5.43 8.64 12.84
N SER A 215 5.06 7.35 12.93
CA SER A 215 3.91 6.90 13.75
C SER A 215 4.22 6.12 15.05
N PRO A 216 5.03 6.66 15.99
CA PRO A 216 4.86 6.32 17.41
C PRO A 216 3.42 6.58 17.89
N ASP A 217 2.76 7.61 17.33
CA ASP A 217 1.43 8.07 17.73
C ASP A 217 0.34 6.99 17.63
N ARG A 218 0.39 6.06 16.66
CA ARG A 218 -0.62 4.97 16.58
C ARG A 218 -0.45 3.93 17.67
N GLY A 219 0.78 3.56 18.00
CA GLY A 219 1.06 2.65 19.12
C GLY A 219 0.62 3.28 20.44
N ILE A 220 0.95 4.55 20.63
CA ILE A 220 0.57 5.33 21.82
C ILE A 220 -0.95 5.49 21.92
N GLN A 221 -1.64 5.87 20.84
CA GLN A 221 -3.11 5.95 20.81
C GLN A 221 -3.78 4.60 21.13
N THR A 222 -3.23 3.51 20.59
CA THR A 222 -3.73 2.16 20.87
C THR A 222 -3.55 1.80 22.34
N LEU A 223 -2.40 2.12 22.93
CA LEU A 223 -2.13 1.92 24.36
C LEU A 223 -3.15 2.67 25.23
N PHE A 224 -3.36 3.97 24.99
CA PHE A 224 -4.34 4.76 25.75
C PHE A 224 -5.76 4.21 25.59
N ARG A 225 -6.17 3.88 24.35
CA ARG A 225 -7.51 3.32 24.07
C ARG A 225 -7.75 2.00 24.78
N VAL A 226 -6.79 1.07 24.70
CA VAL A 226 -6.90 -0.25 25.34
C VAL A 226 -6.92 -0.12 26.86
N THR A 227 -6.05 0.72 27.42
CA THR A 227 -5.98 0.92 28.88
C THR A 227 -7.25 1.56 29.43
N LEU A 228 -7.78 2.59 28.76
CA LEU A 228 -9.04 3.22 29.14
C LEU A 228 -10.21 2.22 29.09
N LYS A 229 -10.29 1.42 28.02
CA LYS A 229 -11.31 0.35 27.89
C LYS A 229 -11.20 -0.66 29.03
N ASN A 230 -9.99 -1.05 29.41
CA ASN A 230 -9.77 -1.98 30.52
C ASN A 230 -10.23 -1.37 31.86
N HIS A 231 -9.94 -0.10 32.14
CA HIS A 231 -10.40 0.57 33.36
C HIS A 231 -11.92 0.69 33.43
N LEU A 232 -12.59 1.05 32.32
CA LEU A 232 -14.05 1.10 32.26
C LEU A 232 -14.65 -0.28 32.52
N MET A 233 -14.17 -1.31 31.83
CA MET A 233 -14.61 -2.69 32.04
C MET A 233 -14.40 -3.16 33.49
N LEU A 234 -13.27 -2.85 34.11
CA LEU A 234 -13.01 -3.20 35.51
C LEU A 234 -13.94 -2.45 36.48
N SER A 235 -14.32 -1.20 36.17
CA SER A 235 -15.33 -0.46 36.93
C SER A 235 -16.69 -1.12 36.81
N ASP A 236 -17.11 -1.48 35.59
CA ASP A 236 -18.40 -2.14 35.36
C ASP A 236 -18.49 -3.49 36.08
N ILE A 237 -17.38 -4.25 36.13
CA ILE A 237 -17.30 -5.50 36.90
C ILE A 237 -17.48 -5.22 38.40
N ALA A 238 -16.88 -4.16 38.94
CA ALA A 238 -17.03 -3.80 40.34
C ALA A 238 -18.48 -3.42 40.67
N ASP A 239 -19.11 -2.61 39.82
CA ASP A 239 -20.50 -2.18 39.99
C ASP A 239 -21.46 -3.38 39.86
N THR A 240 -21.21 -4.29 38.91
CA THR A 240 -21.96 -5.56 38.77
C THR A 240 -21.84 -6.42 40.03
N LYS A 241 -20.64 -6.59 40.59
CA LYS A 241 -20.43 -7.35 41.84
C LYS A 241 -21.15 -6.73 43.02
N ALA A 242 -21.12 -5.40 43.16
CA ALA A 242 -21.88 -4.71 44.19
C ALA A 242 -23.39 -4.92 44.02
N ASN A 243 -23.92 -4.83 42.80
CA ASN A 243 -25.34 -5.06 42.51
C ASN A 243 -25.77 -6.50 42.81
N ILE A 244 -24.97 -7.51 42.46
CA ILE A 244 -25.22 -8.91 42.84
C ILE A 244 -25.34 -9.02 44.38
N LEU A 245 -24.44 -8.37 45.11
CA LEU A 245 -24.45 -8.41 46.57
C LEU A 245 -25.65 -7.68 47.19
N LEU A 246 -26.13 -6.59 46.56
CA LEU A 246 -27.38 -5.93 46.93
C LEU A 246 -28.58 -6.85 46.73
N SER A 247 -28.69 -7.49 45.56
CA SER A 247 -29.78 -8.41 45.24
C SER A 247 -29.81 -9.61 46.20
N VAL A 248 -28.67 -10.22 46.48
CA VAL A 248 -28.58 -11.35 47.42
C VAL A 248 -29.00 -10.92 48.83
N ASN A 249 -28.50 -9.80 49.34
CA ASN A 249 -28.90 -9.30 50.67
C ASN A 249 -30.39 -8.93 50.72
N ALA A 250 -30.96 -8.38 49.65
CA ALA A 250 -32.38 -8.06 49.59
C ALA A 250 -33.27 -9.32 49.65
N ILE A 251 -32.90 -10.38 48.92
CA ILE A 251 -33.57 -11.69 48.97
C ILE A 251 -33.48 -12.27 50.38
N ILE A 252 -32.29 -12.24 50.99
CA ILE A 252 -32.05 -12.74 52.34
C ILE A 252 -32.94 -12.02 53.35
N ILE A 253 -32.95 -10.68 53.36
CA ILE A 253 -33.76 -9.88 54.28
C ILE A 253 -35.24 -10.16 54.08
N SER A 254 -35.70 -10.27 52.84
CA SER A 254 -37.09 -10.60 52.52
C SER A 254 -37.51 -11.97 53.10
N LEU A 255 -36.66 -12.99 52.95
CA LEU A 255 -36.91 -14.32 53.51
C LEU A 255 -36.90 -14.34 55.04
N VAL A 256 -35.98 -13.61 55.67
CA VAL A 256 -35.91 -13.47 57.13
C VAL A 256 -37.17 -12.78 57.66
N LEU A 257 -37.60 -11.69 57.04
CA LEU A 257 -38.79 -10.96 57.45
C LEU A 257 -40.08 -11.79 57.27
N SER A 258 -40.18 -12.54 56.17
CA SER A 258 -41.36 -13.36 55.88
C SER A 258 -41.46 -14.61 56.77
N ASN A 259 -40.34 -15.31 57.01
CA ASN A 259 -40.35 -16.64 57.64
C ASN A 259 -39.91 -16.67 59.10
N LEU A 260 -38.92 -15.85 59.47
CA LEU A 260 -38.33 -15.87 60.82
C LEU A 260 -38.98 -14.83 61.71
N MET A 261 -39.23 -13.61 61.22
CA MET A 261 -39.79 -12.53 62.04
C MET A 261 -41.18 -12.88 62.60
N THR A 262 -42.04 -13.48 61.77
CA THR A 262 -43.39 -13.94 62.17
C THR A 262 -43.37 -15.03 63.25
N LYS A 263 -42.24 -15.73 63.43
CA LYS A 263 -42.06 -16.74 64.49
C LYS A 263 -41.51 -16.16 65.79
N LEU A 264 -40.92 -14.97 65.77
CA LEU A 264 -40.33 -14.32 66.95
C LEU A 264 -41.38 -13.75 67.91
N ASP A 265 -42.62 -13.55 67.45
CA ASP A 265 -43.73 -13.09 68.30
C ASP A 265 -44.18 -14.15 69.32
N ASN A 266 -43.77 -15.41 69.16
CA ASN A 266 -44.04 -16.47 70.11
C ASN A 266 -42.92 -16.53 71.17
N PRO A 267 -43.23 -16.38 72.49
CA PRO A 267 -42.23 -16.45 73.57
C PRO A 267 -41.36 -17.72 73.57
N SER A 268 -41.88 -18.82 73.01
CA SER A 268 -41.15 -20.10 72.90
C SER A 268 -39.97 -20.04 71.92
N ASN A 269 -39.93 -19.04 71.04
CA ASN A 269 -38.91 -18.87 70.00
C ASN A 269 -37.89 -17.75 70.32
N ASN A 270 -37.86 -17.25 71.57
CA ASN A 270 -36.95 -16.17 71.97
C ASN A 270 -35.47 -16.45 71.67
N TYR A 271 -35.08 -17.73 71.66
CA TYR A 271 -33.72 -18.16 71.32
C TYR A 271 -33.30 -17.77 69.89
N LEU A 272 -34.24 -17.60 68.95
CA LEU A 272 -33.95 -17.23 67.56
C LEU A 272 -33.71 -15.73 67.37
N ILE A 273 -34.03 -14.88 68.35
CA ILE A 273 -33.94 -13.41 68.23
C ILE A 273 -32.49 -12.97 67.97
N TYR A 274 -31.54 -13.38 68.83
CA TYR A 274 -30.15 -12.93 68.72
C TYR A 274 -29.45 -13.40 67.43
N PRO A 275 -29.55 -14.68 67.00
CA PRO A 275 -29.00 -15.11 65.71
C PRO A 275 -29.62 -14.37 64.52
N THR A 276 -30.92 -14.10 64.56
CA THR A 276 -31.63 -13.38 63.49
C THR A 276 -31.20 -11.92 63.41
N LEU A 277 -31.10 -11.23 64.56
CA LEU A 277 -30.66 -9.84 64.63
C LEU A 277 -29.20 -9.70 64.17
N LEU A 278 -28.33 -10.61 64.59
CA LEU A 278 -26.94 -10.67 64.14
C LEU A 278 -26.86 -10.77 62.62
N PHE A 279 -27.62 -11.70 62.04
CA PHE A 279 -27.66 -11.94 60.60
C PHE A 279 -28.16 -10.73 59.81
N VAL A 280 -29.23 -10.08 60.28
CA VAL A 280 -29.80 -8.89 59.66
C VAL A 280 -28.81 -7.72 59.72
N ILE A 281 -28.14 -7.50 60.86
CA ILE A 281 -27.15 -6.42 60.99
C ILE A 281 -26.02 -6.60 59.99
N PHE A 282 -25.43 -7.80 59.90
CA PHE A 282 -24.35 -8.05 58.94
C PHE A 282 -24.82 -7.88 57.48
N SER A 283 -26.04 -8.30 57.16
CA SER A 283 -26.63 -8.14 55.83
C SER A 283 -26.87 -6.67 55.48
N VAL A 284 -27.39 -5.87 56.42
CA VAL A 284 -27.60 -4.42 56.24
C VAL A 284 -26.27 -3.68 56.11
N VAL A 285 -25.28 -3.98 56.96
CA VAL A 285 -23.94 -3.36 56.87
C VAL A 285 -23.29 -3.69 55.52
N SER A 286 -23.38 -4.95 55.07
CA SER A 286 -22.92 -5.34 53.74
C SER A 286 -23.65 -4.58 52.63
N MET A 287 -24.97 -4.43 52.74
CA MET A 287 -25.78 -3.71 51.76
C MET A 287 -25.35 -2.23 51.66
N VAL A 288 -25.20 -1.55 52.80
CA VAL A 288 -24.75 -0.14 52.85
C VAL A 288 -23.38 0.02 52.19
N LEU A 289 -22.42 -0.86 52.50
CA LEU A 289 -21.10 -0.80 51.90
C LEU A 289 -21.11 -1.10 50.39
N ALA A 290 -22.00 -1.98 49.90
CA ALA A 290 -22.20 -2.20 48.47
C ALA A 290 -22.75 -0.95 47.77
N VAL A 291 -23.73 -0.26 48.37
CA VAL A 291 -24.23 1.04 47.86
C VAL A 291 -23.12 2.09 47.85
N LEU A 292 -22.27 2.14 48.88
CA LEU A 292 -21.14 3.07 48.91
C LEU A 292 -20.08 2.78 47.84
N ALA A 293 -19.93 1.51 47.42
CA ALA A 293 -19.01 1.13 46.35
C ALA A 293 -19.50 1.59 44.96
N THR A 294 -20.82 1.66 44.74
CA THR A 294 -21.42 2.12 43.47
C THR A 294 -21.62 3.63 43.42
N ARG A 295 -21.50 4.33 44.55
CA ARG A 295 -21.65 5.79 44.60
C ARG A 295 -20.53 6.50 43.80
N PRO A 296 -20.87 7.41 42.87
CA PRO A 296 -19.87 8.20 42.16
C PRO A 296 -19.19 9.21 43.09
N ASN A 297 -17.89 9.46 42.87
CA ASN A 297 -17.18 10.53 43.58
C ASN A 297 -17.48 11.88 42.93
N VAL A 298 -17.68 12.92 43.76
CA VAL A 298 -17.88 14.30 43.31
C VAL A 298 -16.57 15.08 43.46
N THR A 299 -16.13 15.76 42.42
CA THR A 299 -14.94 16.62 42.38
C THR A 299 -15.34 18.11 42.34
N GLN A 300 -14.35 19.02 42.42
CA GLN A 300 -14.60 20.47 42.55
C GLN A 300 -15.34 21.08 41.34
N GLY A 301 -14.97 20.69 40.11
CA GLY A 301 -15.71 21.00 38.88
C GLY A 301 -15.23 22.20 38.05
N GLU A 302 -14.23 22.93 38.51
CA GLU A 302 -13.67 24.15 37.87
C GLU A 302 -12.13 24.15 37.95
N PHE A 303 -11.48 24.92 37.07
CA PHE A 303 -10.03 25.16 37.07
C PHE A 303 -9.68 26.58 36.59
N THR A 304 -8.47 27.05 36.91
CA THR A 304 -7.98 28.38 36.48
C THR A 304 -7.16 28.31 35.19
N LYS A 305 -6.97 29.46 34.52
CA LYS A 305 -6.13 29.52 33.30
C LYS A 305 -4.66 29.24 33.62
N GLU A 306 -4.22 29.60 34.82
CA GLU A 306 -2.90 29.31 35.36
C GLU A 306 -2.69 27.80 35.49
N ASP A 307 -3.70 27.06 35.97
CA ASP A 307 -3.63 25.59 36.06
C ASP A 307 -3.46 24.91 34.70
N VAL A 308 -4.04 25.48 33.64
CA VAL A 308 -3.90 25.00 32.25
C VAL A 308 -2.48 25.26 31.74
N LYS A 309 -1.95 26.47 31.97
CA LYS A 309 -0.59 26.85 31.55
C LYS A 309 0.48 26.03 32.26
N GLU A 310 0.29 25.78 33.56
CA GLU A 310 1.18 24.93 34.37
C GLU A 310 0.94 23.43 34.15
N ARG A 311 0.01 23.07 33.25
CA ARG A 311 -0.38 21.70 32.93
C ARG A 311 -0.74 20.90 34.17
N LYS A 312 -1.33 21.51 35.21
CA LYS A 312 -1.65 20.84 36.49
C LYS A 312 -2.96 20.08 36.43
N VAL A 313 -3.91 20.54 35.64
CA VAL A 313 -5.27 19.97 35.54
C VAL A 313 -5.37 18.89 34.48
N ASN A 314 -6.21 17.88 34.74
CA ASN A 314 -6.65 16.93 33.73
C ASN A 314 -7.91 17.47 33.06
N LEU A 315 -7.76 17.98 31.83
CA LEU A 315 -8.82 18.60 31.05
C LEU A 315 -9.83 17.59 30.48
N LEU A 316 -9.46 16.31 30.41
CA LEU A 316 -10.29 15.27 29.79
C LEU A 316 -11.26 14.62 30.79
N PHE A 317 -11.05 14.82 32.09
CA PHE A 317 -11.93 14.30 33.12
C PHE A 317 -13.11 15.23 33.38
N PHE A 318 -14.33 14.71 33.15
CA PHE A 318 -15.59 15.47 33.30
C PHE A 318 -15.74 16.12 34.68
N GLY A 319 -15.22 15.49 35.73
CA GLY A 319 -15.30 16.02 37.09
C GLY A 319 -14.48 17.30 37.32
N ASN A 320 -13.57 17.65 36.41
CA ASN A 320 -12.76 18.86 36.53
C ASN A 320 -13.34 20.04 35.75
N PHE A 321 -14.28 19.82 34.82
CA PHE A 321 -14.78 20.89 33.94
C PHE A 321 -16.30 21.07 33.93
N HIS A 322 -17.08 20.22 34.61
CA HIS A 322 -18.54 20.25 34.49
C HIS A 322 -19.23 21.56 34.94
N LYS A 323 -18.53 22.46 35.64
CA LYS A 323 -19.02 23.80 36.03
C LYS A 323 -18.37 24.94 35.22
N MET A 324 -17.45 24.62 34.31
CA MET A 324 -16.77 25.62 33.48
C MET A 324 -17.72 26.21 32.43
N LYS A 325 -17.52 27.49 32.11
CA LYS A 325 -18.13 28.10 30.92
C LYS A 325 -17.54 27.48 29.66
N LEU A 326 -18.36 27.34 28.62
CA LEU A 326 -17.94 26.75 27.35
C LEU A 326 -16.73 27.47 26.74
N GLU A 327 -16.71 28.79 26.79
CA GLU A 327 -15.63 29.64 26.25
C GLU A 327 -14.28 29.33 26.91
N ASP A 328 -14.25 29.22 28.23
CA ASP A 328 -13.04 28.93 28.99
C ASP A 328 -12.57 27.48 28.79
N TYR A 329 -13.51 26.54 28.69
CA TYR A 329 -13.19 25.15 28.38
C TYR A 329 -12.66 24.99 26.94
N GLN A 330 -13.28 25.66 25.97
CA GLN A 330 -12.83 25.65 24.57
C GLN A 330 -11.43 26.22 24.43
N TRP A 331 -11.12 27.31 25.13
CA TRP A 331 -9.75 27.84 25.19
C TRP A 331 -8.77 26.79 25.74
N ALA A 332 -9.10 26.14 26.86
CA ALA A 332 -8.23 25.13 27.47
C ALA A 332 -7.99 23.90 26.55
N ILE A 333 -9.02 23.47 25.81
CA ILE A 333 -8.89 22.39 24.82
C ILE A 333 -8.03 22.82 23.63
N ASN A 334 -8.16 24.07 23.16
CA ASN A 334 -7.31 24.58 22.09
C ASN A 334 -5.83 24.63 22.51
N GLU A 335 -5.52 25.03 23.74
CA GLU A 335 -4.15 24.97 24.29
C GLU A 335 -3.63 23.53 24.36
N LEU A 336 -4.48 22.56 24.74
CA LEU A 336 -4.12 21.15 24.81
C LEU A 336 -3.77 20.57 23.43
N VAL A 337 -4.59 20.86 22.41
CA VAL A 337 -4.44 20.26 21.07
C VAL A 337 -3.20 20.78 20.31
N GLN A 338 -2.69 21.94 20.70
CA GLN A 338 -1.49 22.52 20.08
C GLN A 338 -0.19 21.79 20.48
N ASP A 339 -0.16 21.04 21.58
CA ASP A 339 1.04 20.36 22.08
C ASP A 339 0.78 18.86 22.33
N LYS A 340 1.46 18.01 21.54
CA LYS A 340 1.37 16.54 21.65
C LYS A 340 1.77 16.02 23.04
N ASP A 341 2.80 16.59 23.65
CA ASP A 341 3.26 16.16 24.97
C ASP A 341 2.25 16.53 26.04
N TYR A 342 1.54 17.65 25.86
CA TYR A 342 0.46 18.03 26.75
C TYR A 342 -0.74 17.07 26.63
N ILE A 343 -1.12 16.65 25.41
CA ILE A 343 -2.15 15.62 25.19
C ILE A 343 -1.80 14.34 25.96
N TYR A 344 -0.57 13.83 25.78
CA TYR A 344 -0.15 12.59 26.42
C TYR A 344 -0.06 12.70 27.95
N SER A 345 0.42 13.84 28.46
CA SER A 345 0.41 14.12 29.90
C SER A 345 -1.01 14.15 30.47
N SER A 346 -1.96 14.80 29.78
CA SER A 346 -3.36 14.88 30.20
C SER A 346 -4.03 13.50 30.22
N LEU A 347 -3.85 12.68 29.17
CA LEU A 347 -4.32 11.29 29.13
C LEU A 347 -3.69 10.41 30.22
N THR A 348 -2.40 10.61 30.50
CA THR A 348 -1.70 9.85 31.56
C THR A 348 -2.29 10.17 32.93
N LYS A 349 -2.56 11.45 33.21
CA LYS A 349 -3.24 11.85 34.46
C LYS A 349 -4.63 11.25 34.57
N ASP A 350 -5.39 11.24 33.48
CA ASP A 350 -6.71 10.62 33.44
C ASP A 350 -6.67 9.14 33.80
N LEU A 351 -5.79 8.38 33.14
CA LEU A 351 -5.59 6.97 33.46
C LEU A 351 -5.15 6.74 34.91
N TYR A 352 -4.28 7.58 35.46
CA TYR A 352 -3.83 7.49 36.85
C TYR A 352 -4.98 7.70 37.83
N TYR A 353 -5.76 8.77 37.67
CA TYR A 353 -6.88 9.07 38.57
C TYR A 353 -8.01 8.04 38.44
N LEU A 354 -8.29 7.53 37.24
CA LEU A 354 -9.20 6.40 37.04
C LEU A 354 -8.74 5.16 37.82
N GLY A 355 -7.44 4.86 37.80
CA GLY A 355 -6.85 3.77 38.59
C GLY A 355 -7.05 3.94 40.10
N LEU A 356 -6.89 5.16 40.63
CA LEU A 356 -7.13 5.44 42.06
C LEU A 356 -8.60 5.25 42.46
N VAL A 357 -9.53 5.71 41.62
CA VAL A 357 -10.97 5.52 41.85
C VAL A 357 -11.31 4.02 41.84
N LEU A 358 -10.76 3.28 40.89
CA LEU A 358 -10.95 1.84 40.78
C LEU A 358 -10.42 1.11 42.03
N ASN A 359 -9.20 1.41 42.47
CA ASN A 359 -8.62 0.83 43.68
C ASN A 359 -9.51 1.06 44.91
N ARG A 360 -10.06 2.27 45.08
CA ARG A 360 -11.01 2.57 46.16
C ARG A 360 -12.26 1.70 46.07
N LYS A 361 -12.89 1.58 44.90
CA LYS A 361 -14.08 0.73 44.67
C LYS A 361 -13.78 -0.73 45.05
N TYR A 362 -12.68 -1.29 44.55
CA TYR A 362 -12.28 -2.67 44.84
C TYR A 362 -11.95 -2.89 46.32
N LYS A 363 -11.36 -1.90 47.00
CA LYS A 363 -11.09 -1.97 48.44
C LYS A 363 -12.39 -2.02 49.26
N ILE A 364 -13.35 -1.15 48.97
CA ILE A 364 -14.67 -1.16 49.63
C ILE A 364 -15.34 -2.51 49.38
N LEU A 365 -15.42 -2.94 48.12
CA LEU A 365 -16.07 -4.19 47.74
C LEU A 365 -15.45 -5.42 48.44
N ARG A 366 -14.12 -5.48 48.55
CA ARG A 366 -13.43 -6.55 49.28
C ARG A 366 -13.86 -6.60 50.75
N TRP A 367 -13.92 -5.45 51.41
CA TRP A 367 -14.42 -5.37 52.78
C TRP A 367 -15.89 -5.79 52.87
N THR A 368 -16.72 -5.36 51.92
CA THR A 368 -18.13 -5.75 51.85
C THR A 368 -18.30 -7.26 51.80
N TYR A 369 -17.60 -7.94 50.88
CA TYR A 369 -17.64 -9.40 50.79
C TYR A 369 -17.11 -10.07 52.06
N THR A 370 -16.05 -9.53 52.66
CA THR A 370 -15.47 -10.08 53.89
C THR A 370 -16.47 -10.00 55.05
N ILE A 371 -17.09 -8.84 55.25
CA ILE A 371 -18.11 -8.62 56.28
C ILE A 371 -19.33 -9.50 56.04
N PHE A 372 -19.79 -9.62 54.79
CA PHE A 372 -20.91 -10.49 54.43
C PHE A 372 -20.63 -11.95 54.75
N ILE A 373 -19.48 -12.49 54.31
CA ILE A 373 -19.10 -13.89 54.53
C ILE A 373 -18.91 -14.18 56.03
N ILE A 374 -18.20 -13.33 56.77
CA ILE A 374 -18.03 -13.48 58.21
C ILE A 374 -19.40 -13.43 58.90
N GLY A 375 -20.23 -12.46 58.54
CA GLY A 375 -21.58 -12.32 59.07
C GLY A 375 -22.44 -13.55 58.86
N MET A 376 -22.42 -14.13 57.66
CA MET A 376 -23.11 -15.38 57.37
C MET A 376 -22.60 -16.53 58.24
N ILE A 377 -21.28 -16.76 58.31
CA ILE A 377 -20.69 -17.86 59.07
C ILE A 377 -21.03 -17.74 60.56
N VAL A 378 -20.79 -16.55 61.14
CA VAL A 378 -21.06 -16.30 62.56
C VAL A 378 -22.56 -16.46 62.87
N SER A 379 -23.44 -16.01 61.97
CA SER A 379 -24.88 -16.17 62.15
C SER A 379 -25.31 -17.63 62.09
N VAL A 380 -24.79 -18.42 61.16
CA VAL A 380 -25.06 -19.87 61.08
C VAL A 380 -24.63 -20.57 62.37
N ILE A 381 -23.42 -20.26 62.88
CA ILE A 381 -22.95 -20.80 64.15
C ILE A 381 -23.88 -20.37 65.30
N ALA A 382 -24.30 -19.10 65.33
CA ALA A 382 -25.22 -18.60 66.34
C ALA A 382 -26.58 -19.32 66.31
N PHE A 383 -27.13 -19.59 65.12
CA PHE A 383 -28.34 -20.39 64.97
C PHE A 383 -28.14 -21.81 65.52
N VAL A 384 -27.05 -22.50 65.14
CA VAL A 384 -26.76 -23.87 65.61
C VAL A 384 -26.61 -23.93 67.14
N VAL A 385 -25.86 -22.98 67.72
CA VAL A 385 -25.69 -22.89 69.18
C VAL A 385 -27.04 -22.61 69.85
N SER A 386 -27.82 -21.68 69.30
CA SER A 386 -29.12 -21.33 69.86
C SER A 386 -30.09 -22.52 69.86
N PHE A 387 -30.18 -23.26 68.74
CA PHE A 387 -30.97 -24.48 68.67
C PHE A 387 -30.50 -25.56 69.66
N LYS A 388 -29.18 -25.77 69.77
CA LYS A 388 -28.62 -26.84 70.62
C LYS A 388 -28.82 -26.59 72.11
N TYR A 389 -28.73 -25.34 72.56
CA TYR A 389 -28.72 -25.01 73.99
C TYR A 389 -30.03 -24.39 74.51
N PHE A 390 -30.82 -23.74 73.65
CA PHE A 390 -32.00 -22.95 74.04
C PHE A 390 -33.26 -23.31 73.24
N GLY A 391 -33.21 -24.36 72.42
CA GLY A 391 -34.36 -24.82 71.63
C GLY A 391 -35.49 -25.43 72.46
N PRO A 392 -36.66 -25.69 71.84
CA PRO A 392 -37.91 -26.05 72.52
C PRO A 392 -37.88 -27.37 73.29
N ASP A 393 -36.91 -28.26 73.04
CA ASP A 393 -36.83 -29.59 73.67
C ASP A 393 -36.31 -29.59 75.13
N ARG A 394 -36.18 -28.42 75.77
CA ARG A 394 -35.75 -28.30 77.18
C ARG A 394 -36.62 -27.41 78.06
N GLY A 395 -37.87 -27.19 77.65
CA GLY A 395 -38.92 -26.67 78.53
C GLY A 395 -39.74 -27.79 79.15
N LEU A 396 -39.17 -28.53 80.11
CA LEU A 396 -39.90 -29.33 81.11
C LEU A 396 -39.20 -29.19 82.46
#